data_AF-A0A6B3I7X8-F1
#
_entry.id   AF-A0A6B3I7X8-F1
#
_cell.length_a   1.000
_cell.length_b   1.000
_cell.length_c   1.000
_cell.angle_alpha   90.00
_cell.angle_beta   90.00
_cell.angle_gamma   90.00
#
_symmetry.space_group_name_H-M   'P 1'
#
loop_
_entity.id
_entity.type
_entity.pdbx_description
1 polymer ?
#
loop_
_entity_poly.entity_id
_entity_poly.type
_entity_poly.pdbx_seq_one_letter_code
_entity_poly.pdbx_strand_id
1 'polypeptide(L)' 'LNPQQQECVTLRFLQGLSVAETARVMGKNEGAIKTLQYRAVRTLARLLPDDAR' A
#
# COMPACT_ATOMS: atom_id res chain seq x y z
N LEU A 1 -1.79 10.65 -0.69
CA LEU A 1 -2.15 9.37 -0.02
C LEU A 1 -2.61 9.69 1.39
N ASN A 2 -3.55 8.93 1.94
CA ASN A 2 -3.82 9.05 3.38
C ASN A 2 -2.73 8.31 4.19
N PRO A 3 -2.58 8.59 5.51
CA PRO A 3 -1.51 8.00 6.32
C PRO A 3 -1.46 6.47 6.28
N GLN A 4 -2.61 5.80 6.37
CA GLN A 4 -2.69 4.33 6.34
C GLN A 4 -2.26 3.74 4.98
N GLN A 5 -2.57 4.43 3.88
CA GLN A 5 -2.12 4.03 2.54
C GLN A 5 -0.62 4.22 2.37
N GLN A 6 -0.06 5.33 2.88
CA GLN A 6 1.37 5.62 2.81
C GLN A 6 2.18 4.63 3.63
N GLU A 7 1.75 4.33 4.85
CA GLU A 7 2.37 3.32 5.70
C GLU A 7 2.33 1.94 5.04
N CYS A 8 1.17 1.53 4.51
CA CYS A 8 1.03 0.26 3.79
C CYS A 8 2.00 0.16 2.60
N VAL A 9 2.12 1.18 1.76
CA VAL A 9 3.04 1.17 0.61
C VAL A 9 4.50 1.14 1.06
N THR A 10 4.85 1.87 2.11
CA THR A 10 6.21 1.89 2.67
C THR A 10 6.61 0.50 3.13
N LEU A 11 5.77 -0.15 3.94
CA LEU A 11 6.03 -1.51 4.42
C LEU A 11 6.09 -2.52 3.26
N ARG A 12 5.14 -2.43 2.32
CA ARG A 12 4.99 -3.44 1.23
C ARG A 12 6.05 -3.36 0.15
N PHE A 13 6.51 -2.17 -0.22
CA PHE A 13 7.36 -1.98 -1.39
C PHE A 13 8.73 -1.41 -1.08
N LEU A 14 8.85 -0.49 -0.10
CA LEU A 14 10.15 0.08 0.26
C LEU A 14 10.90 -0.83 1.24
N GLN A 15 10.18 -1.50 2.13
CA GLN A 15 10.75 -2.44 3.10
C GLN A 15 10.55 -3.92 2.71
N GLY A 16 9.71 -4.21 1.72
CA GLY A 16 9.53 -5.55 1.17
C GLY A 16 8.81 -6.56 2.07
N LEU A 17 8.13 -6.12 3.13
CA LEU A 17 7.37 -7.03 4.01
C LEU A 17 6.22 -7.67 3.23
N SER A 18 5.90 -8.94 3.48
CA SER A 18 4.73 -9.65 2.95
C SER A 18 3.39 -9.03 3.40
N VAL A 19 2.27 -9.46 2.82
CA VAL A 19 0.92 -9.01 3.23
C VAL A 19 0.65 -9.39 4.69
N ALA A 20 1.02 -10.62 5.08
CA ALA A 20 0.83 -11.12 6.44
C ALA A 20 1.68 -10.35 7.47
N GLU A 21 2.94 -10.07 7.14
CA GLU A 21 3.81 -9.28 8.02
C GLU A 21 3.34 -7.83 8.14
N THR A 22 2.95 -7.21 7.02
CA THR A 22 2.37 -5.86 7.02
C THR A 22 1.08 -5.81 7.86
N ALA A 23 0.23 -6.83 7.75
CA ALA A 23 -1.00 -6.95 8.53
C ALA A 23 -0.69 -7.00 10.03
N ARG A 24 0.31 -7.78 10.43
CA ARG A 24 0.79 -7.85 11.82
C ARG A 24 1.31 -6.51 12.32
N VAL A 25 2.15 -5.82 11.54
CA VAL A 25 2.73 -4.51 11.89
C VAL A 25 1.64 -3.44 12.04
N MET A 26 0.67 -3.40 11.12
CA MET A 26 -0.39 -2.38 11.11
C MET A 26 -1.59 -2.72 12.01
N GLY A 27 -1.58 -3.86 12.71
CA GLY A 27 -2.70 -4.31 13.54
C GLY A 27 -4.00 -4.54 12.75
N LYS A 28 -3.90 -5.13 11.54
CA LYS A 28 -5.02 -5.36 10.61
C LYS A 28 -5.04 -6.82 10.15
N ASN A 29 -6.11 -7.22 9.46
CA ASN A 29 -6.14 -8.48 8.73
C ASN A 29 -5.59 -8.32 7.29
N GLU A 30 -5.21 -9.43 6.65
CA GLU A 30 -4.63 -9.42 5.31
C GLU A 30 -5.56 -8.83 4.24
N GLY A 31 -6.87 -9.04 4.34
CA GLY A 31 -7.86 -8.48 3.41
C GLY A 31 -7.88 -6.95 3.43
N ALA A 32 -7.76 -6.37 4.62
CA ALA A 32 -7.63 -4.92 4.80
C ALA A 32 -6.33 -4.40 4.20
N ILE A 33 -5.21 -5.12 4.33
CA ILE A 33 -3.94 -4.75 3.70
C ILE A 33 -4.02 -4.81 2.18
N LYS A 34 -4.60 -5.86 1.59
CA LYS A 34 -4.82 -5.97 0.14
C LYS A 34 -5.67 -4.80 -0.39
N THR A 35 -6.73 -4.44 0.34
CA THR A 35 -7.59 -3.29 0.00
C THR A 35 -6.85 -1.96 0.10
N LEU A 36 -6.07 -1.76 1.18
CA LEU A 36 -5.25 -0.56 1.37
C LEU A 36 -4.19 -0.44 0.26
N GLN A 37 -3.47 -1.52 -0.04
CA GLN A 37 -2.48 -1.58 -1.10
C GLN A 37 -3.10 -1.23 -2.46
N TYR A 38 -4.22 -1.86 -2.83
CA TYR A 38 -4.93 -1.57 -4.09
C TYR A 38 -5.33 -0.09 -4.19
N ARG A 39 -5.94 0.46 -3.13
CA ARG A 39 -6.33 1.87 -3.12
C ARG A 39 -5.12 2.80 -3.20
N ALA A 40 -4.04 2.49 -2.50
CA ALA A 40 -2.82 3.29 -2.50
C ALA A 40 -2.16 3.31 -3.88
N VAL A 41 -1.97 2.16 -4.51
CA VAL A 41 -1.39 2.04 -5.86
C VAL A 41 -2.26 2.78 -6.88
N ARG A 42 -3.59 2.65 -6.81
CA ARG A 42 -4.50 3.37 -7.72
C ARG A 42 -4.46 4.89 -7.52
N THR A 43 -4.28 5.36 -6.29
CA THR A 43 -4.07 6.79 -6.02
C THR A 43 -2.73 7.27 -6.59
N LEU A 44 -1.65 6.50 -6.42
CA LEU A 44 -0.34 6.83 -6.97
C LEU A 44 -0.34 6.86 -8.50
N ALA A 45 -0.94 5.86 -9.15
CA ALA A 45 -1.02 5.79 -10.61
C ALA A 45 -1.68 7.02 -11.23
N ARG A 46 -2.68 7.62 -10.57
CA ARG A 46 -3.34 8.86 -11.03
C ARG A 46 -2.45 10.10 -10.94
N LEU A 47 -1.38 10.05 -10.14
CA LEU A 47 -0.41 11.14 -10.00
C LEU A 47 0.76 11.00 -10.97
N LEU A 48 0.91 9.82 -11.59
CA LEU A 48 1.91 9.60 -12.62
C LEU A 48 1.44 10.25 -13.92
N PRO A 49 2.37 10.88 -14.67
CA PRO A 49 2.10 11.34 -16.03
C PRO A 49 1.78 10.14 -16.93
N ASP A 50 1.06 10.39 -18.04
CA ASP A 50 0.49 9.32 -18.86
C ASP A 50 1.56 8.42 -19.53
N ASP A 51 2.78 8.92 -19.70
CA ASP A 51 3.94 8.18 -20.20
C ASP A 51 4.58 7.26 -19.15
N ALA A 52 4.26 7.46 -17.87
CA ALA A 52 4.75 6.66 -16.75
C ALA A 52 3.69 5.73 -16.13
N ARG A 53 2.45 5.76 -16.65
CA ARG A 53 1.30 5.04 -16.09
C ARG A 53 1.14 3.63 -16.65
#